data_AF-A0A974TAT5-F1
#
_entry.id   AF-A0A974TAT5-F1
#
_cell.length_a   1.000
_cell.length_b   1.000
_cell.length_c   1.000
_cell.angle_alpha   90.00
_cell.angle_beta   90.00
_cell.angle_gamma   90.00
#
_symmetry.space_group_name_H-M   'P 1'
#
loop_
_entity.id
_entity.type
_entity.pdbx_description
1 polymer ?
#
loop_
_entity_poly.entity_id
_entity_poly.type
_entity_poly.pdbx_seq_one_letter_code
_entity_poly.pdbx_strand_id
1 'polypeptide(L)' 'MPDVKGIERVQRFRKSRRERGDRELNVWIPGLLGAAIDHAVESGQFKTRQEVITHALETMFAQKDRNVVT' A
#
# COMPACT_ATOMS: atom_id res chain seq x y z
N MET A 1 -23.73 14.14 -11.60
CA MET A 1 -22.76 14.94 -10.81
C MET A 1 -21.98 13.97 -9.93
N PRO A 2 -20.63 13.93 -9.98
CA PRO A 2 -19.88 12.98 -9.18
C PRO A 2 -20.00 13.34 -7.69
N ASP A 3 -20.13 12.30 -6.87
CA ASP A 3 -20.48 12.33 -5.46
C ASP A 3 -19.47 13.14 -4.63
N VAL A 4 -19.80 14.40 -4.34
CA VAL A 4 -18.96 15.37 -3.62
C VAL A 4 -18.48 14.81 -2.26
N LYS A 5 -19.30 13.94 -1.63
CA LYS A 5 -18.98 13.28 -0.36
C LYS A 5 -17.86 12.24 -0.47
N GLY A 6 -17.71 11.57 -1.61
CA GLY A 6 -16.63 10.62 -1.85
C GLY A 6 -15.27 11.31 -1.97
N ILE A 7 -15.25 12.48 -2.63
CA ILE A 7 -14.04 13.27 -2.88
C ILE A 7 -13.47 13.80 -1.56
N GLU A 8 -14.30 14.30 -0.65
CA GLU A 8 -13.85 14.80 0.66
C GLU A 8 -13.24 13.71 1.54
N ARG A 9 -13.79 12.50 1.51
CA ARG A 9 -13.29 11.38 2.33
C ARG A 9 -11.90 10.95 1.88
N VAL A 10 -11.68 10.84 0.56
CA VAL A 10 -10.37 10.53 -0.03
C VAL A 10 -9.33 11.62 0.29
N GLN A 11 -9.73 12.90 0.28
CA GLN A 11 -8.83 14.01 0.64
C GLN A 11 -8.43 13.98 2.12
N ARG A 12 -9.33 13.63 3.04
CA ARG A 12 -8.99 13.46 4.47
C ARG A 12 -8.01 12.31 4.70
N PHE A 13 -8.18 11.18 4.02
CA PHE A 13 -7.23 10.06 4.10
C PHE A 13 -5.85 10.43 3.55
N ARG A 14 -5.79 11.21 2.47
CA ARG A 14 -4.52 11.73 1.92
C ARG A 14 -3.81 12.69 2.87
N LYS A 15 -4.55 13.56 3.56
CA LYS A 15 -3.99 14.52 4.52
C LYS A 15 -3.40 13.81 5.75
N SER A 16 -4.13 12.82 6.30
CA SER A 16 -3.66 12.04 7.44
C SER A 16 -2.41 11.19 7.14
N ARG A 17 -2.26 10.72 5.89
CA ARG A 17 -1.05 10.00 5.45
C ARG A 17 0.17 10.90 5.29
N ARG A 18 0.00 12.11 4.74
CA ARG A 18 1.10 13.10 4.70
C ARG A 18 1.58 13.49 6.09
N GLU A 19 0.66 13.61 7.04
CA GLU A 19 0.99 13.92 8.45
C GLU A 19 1.77 12.78 9.14
N ARG A 20 1.67 11.53 8.65
CA ARG A 20 2.48 10.39 9.11
C ARG A 20 3.85 10.27 8.43
N GLY A 21 4.14 11.12 7.44
CA GLY A 21 5.36 11.04 6.64
C GLY A 21 5.28 10.07 5.45
N ASP A 22 4.11 9.46 5.22
CA ASP A 22 3.90 8.55 4.08
C ASP A 22 3.94 9.32 2.77
N ARG A 23 4.72 8.83 1.79
CA ARG A 23 4.78 9.39 0.45
C ARG A 23 3.98 8.52 -0.52
N GLU A 24 3.15 9.16 -1.33
CA GLU A 24 2.46 8.50 -2.44
C GLU A 24 3.48 8.25 -3.56
N LEU A 25 3.65 6.99 -3.93
CA LEU A 25 4.56 6.55 -4.98
C LEU A 25 3.75 5.95 -6.13
N ASN A 26 3.96 6.45 -7.33
CA ASN A 26 3.42 5.88 -8.56
C ASN A 26 4.54 5.10 -9.25
N VAL A 27 4.38 3.78 -9.36
CA VAL A 27 5.37 2.89 -9.97
C VAL A 27 4.71 1.98 -10.98
N TRP A 28 5.43 1.69 -12.06
CA TRP A 28 5.05 0.65 -13.01
C TRP A 28 5.51 -0.70 -12.47
N ILE A 29 4.59 -1.67 -12.38
CA ILE A 29 4.90 -3.04 -11.97
C ILE A 29 4.57 -4.02 -13.11
N PRO A 30 5.31 -5.13 -13.22
CA PRO A 30 4.94 -6.26 -14.07
C PRO A 30 3.50 -6.73 -13.83
N GLY A 31 2.77 -7.05 -14.90
CA GLY A 31 1.37 -7.47 -14.81
C GLY A 31 1.15 -8.71 -13.94
N LEU A 32 2.12 -9.63 -13.90
CA LEU A 32 2.08 -10.80 -13.01
C LEU A 32 2.09 -10.42 -11.53
N LEU A 33 2.85 -9.37 -11.14
CA LEU A 33 2.85 -8.87 -9.77
C LEU A 33 1.54 -8.14 -9.45
N GLY A 34 0.99 -7.40 -10.42
CA GLY A 34 -0.35 -6.81 -10.28
C GLY A 34 -1.41 -7.87 -10.01
N ALA A 35 -1.40 -8.96 -10.78
CA ALA A 35 -2.32 -10.08 -10.60
C ALA A 35 -2.13 -10.79 -9.25
N ALA A 36 -0.89 -10.98 -8.80
CA ALA A 36 -0.61 -11.56 -7.48
C ALA A 36 -1.12 -10.68 -6.33
N ILE A 37 -0.96 -9.35 -6.45
CA ILE A 37 -1.51 -8.38 -5.49
C ILE A 37 -3.05 -8.46 -5.47
N ASP A 38 -3.67 -8.54 -6.65
CA ASP A 38 -5.12 -8.61 -6.78
C ASP A 38 -5.68 -9.89 -6.17
N HIS A 39 -5.05 -11.03 -6.47
CA HIS A 39 -5.40 -12.31 -5.87
C HIS A 39 -5.26 -12.30 -4.34
N ALA A 40 -4.23 -11.64 -3.79
CA ALA A 40 -4.05 -11.51 -2.35
C ALA A 40 -5.18 -10.69 -1.68
N VAL A 41 -5.77 -9.74 -2.39
CA VAL A 41 -6.95 -8.99 -1.92
C VAL A 41 -8.22 -9.81 -2.09
N GLU A 42 -8.41 -10.46 -3.24
CA GLU A 42 -9.60 -11.26 -3.56
C GLU A 42 -9.72 -12.50 -2.66
N SER A 43 -8.60 -13.11 -2.31
CA SER A 43 -8.54 -14.23 -1.35
C SER A 43 -8.81 -13.82 0.09
N GLY A 44 -8.96 -12.53 0.37
CA GLY A 44 -9.24 -11.99 1.71
C GLY A 44 -8.04 -11.98 2.65
N GLN A 45 -6.82 -12.30 2.15
CA GLN A 45 -5.59 -12.21 2.95
C GLN A 45 -5.29 -10.76 3.33
N PHE A 46 -5.62 -9.81 2.46
CA PHE A 46 -5.44 -8.37 2.69
C PHE A 46 -6.70 -7.60 2.32
N LYS A 47 -6.99 -6.52 3.04
CA LYS A 47 -8.21 -5.71 2.80
C LYS A 47 -8.06 -4.80 1.59
N THR A 48 -6.83 -4.42 1.24
CA THR A 48 -6.54 -3.50 0.13
C THR A 48 -5.21 -3.85 -0.54
N ARG A 49 -5.07 -3.49 -1.82
CA ARG A 49 -3.79 -3.63 -2.56
C ARG A 49 -2.64 -2.94 -1.84
N GLN A 50 -2.91 -1.82 -1.21
CA GLN A 50 -1.91 -1.09 -0.46
C GLN A 50 -1.38 -1.89 0.73
N GLU A 51 -2.26 -2.58 1.46
CA GLU A 51 -1.85 -3.39 2.60
C GLU A 51 -0.91 -4.53 2.15
N VAL A 52 -1.20 -5.14 1.00
CA VAL A 52 -0.31 -6.13 0.36
C VAL A 52 1.07 -5.51 0.07
N ILE A 53 1.09 -4.35 -0.59
CA ILE A 53 2.32 -3.67 -1.00
C ILE A 53 3.12 -3.24 0.23
N THR A 54 2.48 -2.63 1.22
CA THR A 54 3.12 -2.22 2.47
C THR A 54 3.70 -3.42 3.20
N HIS A 55 2.94 -4.51 3.34
CA HIS A 55 3.42 -5.72 3.99
C HIS A 55 4.62 -6.35 3.26
N ALA A 56 4.60 -6.38 1.92
CA ALA A 56 5.72 -6.87 1.13
C ALA A 56 6.97 -6.00 1.29
N LEU A 57 6.81 -4.67 1.29
CA LEU A 57 7.91 -3.73 1.53
C LEU A 57 8.47 -3.85 2.95
N GLU A 58 7.60 -3.93 3.96
CA GLU A 58 8.02 -4.15 5.36
C GLU A 58 8.76 -5.48 5.51
N THR A 59 8.26 -6.57 4.91
CA THR A 59 8.92 -7.87 4.97
C THR A 59 10.32 -7.83 4.35
N MET A 60 10.49 -7.12 3.23
CA MET A 60 11.78 -7.03 2.55
C MET A 60 12.76 -6.06 3.23
N PHE A 61 12.27 -4.92 3.72
CA PHE A 61 13.14 -3.86 4.24
C PHE A 61 13.28 -3.88 5.77
N ALA A 62 12.23 -4.21 6.52
CA ALA A 62 12.31 -4.29 7.98
C ALA A 62 13.02 -5.56 8.48
N GLN A 63 13.12 -6.62 7.65
CA GLN A 63 14.00 -7.75 7.96
C GLN A 63 15.48 -7.43 7.80
N LYS A 64 15.84 -6.41 7.00
CA LYS A 64 17.24 -6.04 6.77
C LYS A 64 17.91 -5.48 8.04
N ASP A 65 17.13 -4.85 8.92
CA ASP A 65 17.61 -4.37 10.23
C ASP A 65 17.90 -5.51 11.23
N ARG A 66 17.35 -6.71 11.01
CA ARG A 66 17.64 -7.88 11.86
C ARG A 66 18.87 -8.68 11.41
N ASN A 67 19.34 -8.51 10.18
CA ASN A 67 20.45 -9.29 9.63
C ASN A 67 21.82 -8.56 9.67
N VAL A 68 21.91 -7.42 10.34
CA VAL A 68 23.19 -6.75 10.64
C VAL A 68 23.54 -6.94 12.12
N VAL A 69 23.72 -8.19 12.54
CA VAL A 69 24.52 -8.55 13.70
C VAL A 69 25.40 -9.70 13.28
N THR A 70 26.62 -9.38 12.85
CA THR A 70 27.92 -9.94 13.27
C THR A 70 28.99 -9.47 12.29
#